data_AF-A0A849WNM3-F1
#
_entry.id   AF-A0A849WNM3-F1
#
_cell.length_a   1.000
_cell.length_b   1.000
_cell.length_c   1.000
_cell.angle_alpha   90.00
_cell.angle_beta   90.00
_cell.angle_gamma   90.00
#
_symmetry.space_group_name_H-M   'P 1'
#
loop_
_entity.id
_entity.type
_entity.pdbx_description
1 polymer ?
#
loop_
_entity_poly.entity_id
_entity_poly.type
_entity_poly.pdbx_seq_one_letter_code
_entity_poly.pdbx_strand_id
1 'polypeptide(L)'
;MQILTVTLFIINFVISSTVYSQVIDTSKFTSPDLMDGQCHSIADSKVYLSSLSNDHLQWKELKTQLSPKRFSQLKNTDETSWYFCKLLCSLNHNKSLLWIALTDRNENFKNMNGFVCPFLSITDVQATSTLSITTTIAKSFWAADSNLIDLNYYLVKENYKISDDLYQMFLKNFKTKGEELIKYYLASQNSEMVGAAKIIDQWIHAESIDSVPEMKERISYLISIHWDKKIELKDYLREENLVDSFLIQNARFFQFIKD
;
A
#
# COMPACT_ATOMS: atom_id res chain seq x y z
N MET A 1 -8.50 31.71 43.55
CA MET A 1 -9.01 30.82 42.48
C MET A 1 -9.60 31.69 41.40
N GLN A 2 -8.80 32.07 40.40
CA GLN A 2 -9.22 32.91 39.29
C GLN A 2 -9.45 32.00 38.08
N ILE A 3 -10.69 31.96 37.62
CA ILE A 3 -11.09 31.35 36.35
C ILE A 3 -10.68 32.36 35.27
N LEU A 4 -9.70 32.00 34.45
CA LEU A 4 -9.32 32.78 33.28
C LEU A 4 -10.35 32.53 32.18
N THR A 5 -11.28 33.46 32.03
CA THR A 5 -12.18 33.53 30.88
C THR A 5 -11.37 34.00 29.67
N VAL A 6 -11.09 33.10 28.73
CA VAL A 6 -10.49 33.46 27.44
C VAL A 6 -11.61 33.96 26.54
N THR A 7 -11.72 35.28 26.41
CA THR A 7 -12.62 35.95 25.47
C THR A 7 -12.09 35.74 24.05
N LEU A 8 -12.86 35.03 23.22
CA LEU A 8 -12.56 34.80 21.82
C LEU A 8 -12.83 36.10 21.02
N PHE A 9 -11.79 36.76 20.54
CA PHE A 9 -11.92 37.87 19.58
C PHE A 9 -12.18 37.29 18.18
N ILE A 10 -13.40 37.44 17.67
CA ILE A 10 -13.71 37.21 16.26
C ILE A 10 -13.38 38.49 15.51
N ILE A 11 -12.24 38.53 14.82
CA ILE A 11 -11.92 39.59 13.87
C ILE A 11 -12.66 39.26 12.57
N ASN A 12 -13.75 39.98 12.29
CA ASN A 12 -14.42 39.99 11.00
C ASN A 12 -13.52 40.66 9.97
N PHE A 13 -12.75 39.88 9.22
CA PHE A 13 -12.14 40.34 7.98
C PHE A 13 -13.18 40.20 6.85
N VAL A 14 -13.85 41.32 6.53
CA VAL A 14 -14.56 41.47 5.26
C VAL A 14 -13.49 41.65 4.18
N ILE A 15 -13.01 40.53 3.62
CA ILE A 15 -12.26 40.56 2.38
C ILE A 15 -13.29 40.43 1.26
N SER A 16 -13.60 41.56 0.64
CA SER A 16 -14.21 41.64 -0.68
C SER A 16 -13.31 40.87 -1.65
N SER A 17 -13.59 39.60 -1.85
CA SER A 17 -12.97 38.81 -2.92
C SER A 17 -13.97 38.71 -4.05
N THR A 18 -13.55 39.23 -5.19
CA THR A 18 -14.11 38.95 -6.50
C THR A 18 -14.37 37.44 -6.60
N VAL A 19 -15.61 37.07 -6.93
CA VAL A 19 -16.01 35.68 -7.21
C VAL A 19 -15.31 35.25 -8.49
N TYR A 20 -14.05 34.86 -8.38
CA TYR A 20 -13.52 33.83 -9.24
C TYR A 20 -14.03 32.53 -8.63
N SER A 21 -15.06 31.96 -9.25
CA SER A 21 -15.27 30.53 -9.23
C SER A 21 -13.95 29.91 -9.69
N GLN A 22 -13.10 29.50 -8.75
CA GLN A 22 -12.04 28.56 -9.05
C GLN A 22 -12.79 27.30 -9.46
N VAL A 23 -12.92 27.09 -10.77
CA VAL A 23 -13.23 25.78 -11.32
C VAL A 23 -12.02 24.93 -10.94
N ILE A 24 -12.11 24.29 -9.77
CA ILE A 24 -11.17 23.25 -9.38
C ILE A 24 -11.33 22.17 -10.45
N ASP A 25 -10.27 21.93 -11.21
CA ASP A 25 -10.24 20.87 -12.20
C ASP A 25 -10.34 19.51 -11.48
N THR A 26 -11.56 19.04 -11.27
CA THR A 26 -11.86 17.77 -10.61
C THR A 26 -11.45 16.57 -11.46
N SER A 27 -11.13 16.76 -12.74
CA SER A 27 -10.72 15.67 -13.64
C SER A 27 -9.40 15.03 -13.21
N LYS A 28 -8.48 15.82 -12.66
CA LYS A 28 -7.22 15.34 -12.08
C LYS A 28 -7.41 14.55 -10.79
N PHE A 29 -8.52 14.75 -10.10
CA PHE A 29 -8.87 14.01 -8.89
C PHE A 29 -9.59 12.70 -9.21
N THR A 30 -10.23 12.59 -10.38
CA THR A 30 -10.87 11.34 -10.84
C THR A 30 -9.92 10.44 -11.63
N SER A 31 -8.91 11.03 -12.28
CA SER A 31 -7.84 10.32 -13.00
C SER A 31 -6.50 11.05 -12.82
N PRO A 32 -5.78 10.83 -11.71
CA PRO A 32 -4.53 11.52 -11.44
C PRO A 32 -3.47 11.23 -12.50
N ASP A 33 -2.65 12.24 -12.81
CA ASP A 33 -1.44 12.04 -13.60
C ASP A 33 -0.48 11.15 -12.81
N LEU A 34 -0.21 9.96 -13.33
CA LEU A 34 0.65 8.96 -12.68
C LEU A 34 2.10 9.14 -13.09
N MET A 35 2.98 9.26 -12.10
CA MET A 35 4.42 9.04 -12.30
C MET A 35 4.71 7.55 -12.52
N ASP A 36 5.83 7.23 -13.14
CA ASP A 36 6.28 5.84 -13.23
C ASP A 36 6.42 5.21 -11.83
N GLY A 37 5.88 4.01 -11.66
CA GLY A 37 5.74 3.32 -10.38
C GLY A 37 4.50 3.65 -9.56
N GLN A 38 3.65 4.57 -10.03
CA GLN A 38 2.39 4.91 -9.34
C GLN A 38 1.18 4.19 -9.92
N CYS A 39 0.21 3.95 -9.04
CA CYS A 39 -1.11 3.42 -9.36
C CYS A 39 -2.22 4.28 -8.75
N HIS A 40 -3.43 4.17 -9.28
CA HIS A 40 -4.65 4.62 -8.61
C HIS A 40 -5.81 3.66 -8.90
N SER A 41 -6.83 3.66 -8.04
CA SER A 41 -8.06 2.90 -8.27
C SER A 41 -9.01 3.60 -9.24
N ILE A 42 -9.75 2.82 -10.02
CA ILE A 42 -10.84 3.33 -10.89
C ILE A 42 -12.15 3.26 -10.11
N ALA A 43 -12.79 4.43 -9.91
CA ALA A 43 -13.96 4.59 -9.02
C ALA A 43 -15.13 3.64 -9.35
N ASP A 44 -15.46 3.43 -10.62
CA ASP A 44 -16.63 2.65 -11.03
C ASP A 44 -16.29 1.23 -11.51
N SER A 45 -15.15 0.70 -11.07
CA SER A 45 -14.65 -0.60 -11.54
C SER A 45 -15.09 -1.79 -10.69
N LYS A 46 -15.82 -1.56 -9.60
CA LYS A 46 -16.20 -2.62 -8.66
C LYS A 46 -17.14 -3.62 -9.31
N VAL A 47 -16.78 -4.90 -9.25
CA VAL A 47 -17.65 -6.01 -9.68
C VAL A 47 -17.58 -7.18 -8.72
N TYR A 48 -18.72 -7.77 -8.34
CA TYR A 48 -18.73 -8.94 -7.45
C TYR A 48 -18.51 -10.22 -8.23
N LEU A 49 -17.84 -11.18 -7.60
CA LEU A 49 -17.71 -12.54 -8.13
C LEU A 49 -19.06 -13.17 -8.46
N SER A 50 -20.07 -12.94 -7.61
CA SER A 50 -21.45 -13.44 -7.80
C SER A 50 -22.13 -12.91 -9.07
N SER A 51 -21.70 -11.75 -9.58
CA SER A 51 -22.23 -11.15 -10.81
C SER A 51 -21.50 -11.55 -12.09
N LEU A 52 -20.37 -12.26 -11.99
CA LEU A 52 -19.55 -12.64 -13.14
C LEU A 52 -19.96 -14.03 -13.64
N SER A 53 -20.65 -14.06 -14.78
CA SER A 53 -20.81 -15.30 -15.56
C SER A 53 -19.53 -15.65 -16.33
N ASN A 54 -19.34 -16.94 -16.62
CA ASN A 54 -18.16 -17.45 -17.34
C ASN A 54 -17.95 -16.82 -18.73
N ASP A 55 -19.03 -16.30 -19.32
CA ASP A 55 -19.01 -15.72 -20.67
C ASP A 55 -18.74 -14.21 -20.68
N HIS A 56 -18.79 -13.54 -19.52
CA HIS A 56 -18.49 -12.11 -19.43
C HIS A 56 -17.03 -11.82 -19.78
N LEU A 57 -16.81 -10.74 -20.54
CA LEU A 57 -15.46 -10.28 -20.92
C LEU A 57 -14.58 -10.03 -19.69
N GLN A 58 -15.14 -9.40 -18.65
CA GLN A 58 -14.43 -9.12 -17.40
C GLN A 58 -13.95 -10.39 -16.70
N TRP A 59 -14.72 -11.48 -16.76
CA TRP A 59 -14.32 -12.77 -16.21
C TRP A 59 -13.11 -13.35 -16.93
N LYS A 60 -13.08 -13.22 -18.27
CA LYS A 60 -11.93 -13.64 -19.08
C LYS A 60 -10.70 -12.79 -18.77
N GLU A 61 -10.85 -11.47 -18.63
CA GLU A 61 -9.76 -10.56 -18.23
C GLU A 61 -9.22 -10.89 -16.83
N LEU A 62 -10.10 -11.12 -15.85
CA LEU A 62 -9.70 -11.49 -14.49
C LEU A 62 -8.89 -12.79 -14.48
N LYS A 63 -9.34 -13.79 -15.25
CA LYS A 63 -8.68 -15.09 -15.34
C LYS A 63 -7.30 -15.03 -15.99
N THR A 64 -7.05 -14.09 -16.91
CA THR A 64 -5.73 -13.93 -17.54
C THR A 64 -4.75 -13.12 -16.70
N GLN A 65 -5.26 -12.21 -15.88
CA GLN A 65 -4.43 -11.32 -15.06
C GLN A 65 -4.10 -11.89 -13.67
N LEU A 66 -5.04 -12.60 -13.04
CA LEU A 66 -4.80 -13.22 -11.74
C LEU A 66 -4.01 -14.53 -11.88
N SER A 67 -3.14 -14.82 -10.91
CA SER A 67 -2.40 -16.08 -10.90
C SER A 67 -3.35 -17.28 -10.80
N PRO A 68 -3.04 -18.45 -11.42
CA PRO A 68 -3.91 -19.63 -11.31
C PRO A 68 -4.18 -20.05 -9.86
N LYS A 69 -3.15 -19.98 -9.01
CA LYS A 69 -3.25 -20.25 -7.57
C LYS A 69 -4.21 -19.28 -6.90
N ARG A 70 -4.08 -17.97 -7.17
CA ARG A 70 -4.97 -16.96 -6.61
C ARG A 70 -6.40 -17.16 -7.07
N PHE A 71 -6.60 -17.40 -8.36
CA PHE A 71 -7.91 -17.61 -8.95
C PHE A 71 -8.64 -18.82 -8.32
N SER A 72 -7.92 -19.93 -8.07
CA SER A 72 -8.49 -21.12 -7.43
C SER A 72 -8.99 -20.90 -5.98
N GLN A 73 -8.55 -19.81 -5.33
CA GLN A 73 -8.98 -19.45 -3.97
C GLN A 73 -10.23 -18.56 -3.95
N LEU A 74 -10.64 -18.02 -5.12
CA LEU A 74 -11.77 -17.11 -5.22
C LEU A 74 -13.08 -17.89 -5.17
N LYS A 75 -13.65 -18.00 -3.96
CA LYS A 75 -14.94 -18.63 -3.73
C LYS A 75 -15.71 -17.86 -2.68
N ASN A 76 -16.96 -17.53 -2.97
CA ASN A 76 -17.87 -16.94 -1.99
C ASN A 76 -18.24 -17.98 -0.92
N THR A 77 -18.35 -17.52 0.32
CA THR A 77 -18.92 -18.24 1.45
C THR A 77 -20.09 -17.44 2.01
N ASP A 78 -20.84 -18.03 2.95
CA ASP A 78 -21.95 -17.33 3.61
C ASP A 78 -21.50 -16.06 4.35
N GLU A 79 -20.23 -15.97 4.74
CA GLU A 79 -19.67 -14.82 5.46
C GLU A 79 -18.80 -13.91 4.58
N THR A 80 -18.28 -14.41 3.45
CA THR A 80 -17.28 -13.71 2.65
C THR A 80 -17.68 -13.70 1.18
N SER A 81 -17.85 -12.50 0.64
CA SER A 81 -18.09 -12.28 -0.78
C SER A 81 -16.87 -11.64 -1.41
N TRP A 82 -16.44 -12.18 -2.54
CA TRP A 82 -15.34 -11.61 -3.31
C TRP A 82 -15.85 -10.54 -4.28
N TYR A 83 -15.09 -9.47 -4.40
CA TYR A 83 -15.26 -8.45 -5.43
C TYR A 83 -13.91 -8.02 -5.98
N PHE A 84 -13.96 -7.34 -7.12
CA PHE A 84 -12.78 -6.93 -7.86
C PHE A 84 -12.83 -5.44 -8.14
N CYS A 85 -11.66 -4.80 -8.12
CA CYS A 85 -11.47 -3.40 -8.52
C CYS A 85 -10.37 -3.33 -9.58
N LYS A 86 -10.48 -2.37 -10.49
CA LYS A 86 -9.39 -2.05 -11.43
C LYS A 86 -8.47 -1.00 -10.82
N LEU A 87 -7.18 -1.21 -10.98
CA LEU A 87 -6.16 -0.19 -10.84
C LEU A 87 -5.64 0.20 -12.21
N LEU A 88 -5.38 1.49 -12.39
CA LEU A 88 -4.53 2.00 -13.45
C LEU A 88 -3.15 2.28 -12.86
N CYS A 89 -2.11 1.70 -13.45
CA CYS A 89 -0.73 1.91 -13.04
C CYS A 89 0.11 2.42 -14.20
N SER A 90 1.07 3.28 -13.90
CA SER A 90 2.16 3.65 -14.81
C SER A 90 3.39 2.85 -14.40
N LEU A 91 3.80 1.89 -15.20
CA LEU A 91 4.89 0.95 -14.91
C LEU A 91 5.78 0.79 -16.14
N ASN A 92 7.10 0.95 -16.01
CA ASN A 92 8.05 0.91 -17.11
C ASN A 92 7.65 1.87 -18.25
N HIS A 93 7.16 3.06 -17.89
CA HIS A 93 6.61 4.08 -18.81
C HIS A 93 5.36 3.65 -19.60
N ASN A 94 4.71 2.54 -19.24
CA ASN A 94 3.49 2.06 -19.85
C ASN A 94 2.31 2.15 -18.88
N LYS A 95 1.13 2.49 -19.41
CA LYS A 95 -0.13 2.43 -18.65
C LYS A 95 -0.69 1.01 -18.69
N SER A 96 -0.84 0.41 -17.52
CA SER A 96 -1.35 -0.95 -17.34
C SER A 96 -2.62 -0.93 -16.49
N LEU A 97 -3.63 -1.66 -16.95
CA LEU A 97 -4.86 -1.90 -16.20
C LEU A 97 -4.78 -3.28 -15.57
N LEU A 98 -4.90 -3.33 -14.25
CA LEU A 98 -4.88 -4.58 -13.51
C LEU A 98 -6.10 -4.72 -12.60
N TRP A 99 -6.52 -5.96 -12.40
CA TRP A 99 -7.56 -6.31 -11.45
C TRP A 99 -6.97 -6.74 -10.12
N ILE A 100 -7.55 -6.25 -9.02
CA ILE A 100 -7.27 -6.71 -7.67
C ILE A 100 -8.51 -7.37 -7.07
N ALA A 101 -8.30 -8.46 -6.33
CA ALA A 101 -9.34 -9.23 -5.66
C ALA A 101 -9.38 -8.87 -4.17
N LEU A 102 -10.57 -8.51 -3.71
CA LEU A 102 -10.86 -8.05 -2.36
C LEU A 102 -12.05 -8.82 -1.80
N THR A 103 -12.21 -8.77 -0.48
CA THR A 103 -13.29 -9.45 0.23
C THR A 103 -14.19 -8.45 0.95
N ASP A 104 -15.48 -8.70 0.91
CA ASP A 104 -16.53 -7.98 1.62
C ASP A 104 -17.34 -8.97 2.46
N ARG A 105 -17.67 -8.59 3.69
CA ARG A 105 -18.49 -9.44 4.56
C ARG A 105 -19.95 -9.27 4.15
N ASN A 106 -20.61 -10.36 3.75
CA ASN A 106 -22.04 -10.38 3.39
C ASN A 106 -22.49 -9.35 2.33
N GLU A 107 -21.62 -8.97 1.39
CA GLU A 107 -21.90 -7.93 0.39
C GLU A 107 -22.39 -6.59 1.01
N ASN A 108 -21.94 -6.24 2.23
CA ASN A 108 -22.36 -5.02 2.94
C ASN A 108 -22.19 -3.75 2.10
N PHE A 109 -21.23 -3.75 1.17
CA PHE A 109 -20.92 -2.61 0.32
C PHE A 109 -21.44 -2.77 -1.11
N LYS A 110 -22.43 -3.64 -1.37
CA LYS A 110 -22.94 -3.92 -2.73
C LYS A 110 -23.29 -2.66 -3.51
N ASN A 111 -23.98 -1.73 -2.87
CA ASN A 111 -24.46 -0.50 -3.48
C ASN A 111 -23.43 0.65 -3.50
N MET A 112 -22.22 0.42 -2.99
CA MET A 112 -21.20 1.45 -2.83
C MET A 112 -20.07 1.25 -3.85
N ASN A 113 -20.23 1.75 -5.07
CA ASN A 113 -19.24 1.52 -6.14
C ASN A 113 -17.92 2.28 -5.92
N GLY A 114 -17.94 3.46 -5.28
CA GLY A 114 -16.75 4.28 -5.04
C GLY A 114 -16.08 4.18 -3.66
N PHE A 115 -16.56 3.32 -2.74
CA PHE A 115 -16.08 3.30 -1.34
C PHE A 115 -15.10 2.19 -0.99
N VAL A 116 -15.15 1.06 -1.70
CA VAL A 116 -14.51 -0.20 -1.24
C VAL A 116 -13.22 -0.50 -1.98
N CYS A 117 -13.00 0.12 -3.14
CA CYS A 117 -11.72 0.01 -3.82
C CYS A 117 -10.66 0.84 -3.07
N PRO A 118 -9.44 0.30 -2.93
CA PRO A 118 -8.41 0.90 -2.10
C PRO A 118 -7.97 2.26 -2.65
N PHE A 119 -7.52 3.17 -1.79
CA PHE A 119 -7.02 4.50 -2.18
C PHE A 119 -8.04 5.38 -2.91
N LEU A 120 -9.34 5.06 -2.80
CA LEU A 120 -10.41 5.99 -3.11
C LEU A 120 -10.78 6.78 -1.85
N SER A 121 -11.06 8.06 -2.03
CA SER A 121 -11.63 8.93 -1.00
C SER A 121 -12.83 9.66 -1.56
N ILE A 122 -13.79 9.99 -0.71
CA ILE A 122 -14.95 10.78 -1.11
C ILE A 122 -14.76 12.22 -0.65
N THR A 123 -15.23 13.14 -1.46
CA THR A 123 -15.53 14.51 -1.05
C THR A 123 -17.00 14.79 -1.30
N ASP A 124 -17.57 15.76 -0.58
CA ASP A 124 -18.94 16.24 -0.83
C ASP A 124 -20.03 15.17 -0.61
N VAL A 125 -19.99 14.53 0.56
CA VAL A 125 -21.06 13.64 1.03
C VAL A 125 -22.24 14.49 1.47
N GLN A 126 -23.38 14.37 0.77
CA GLN A 126 -24.63 14.96 1.23
C GLN A 126 -25.44 13.91 2.00
N ALA A 127 -25.69 14.19 3.28
CA ALA A 127 -26.60 13.40 4.08
C ALA A 127 -28.05 13.77 3.72
N THR A 128 -28.65 13.00 2.80
CA THR A 128 -30.11 13.00 2.59
C THR A 128 -30.70 11.67 3.11
N SER A 129 -32.00 11.42 2.92
CA SER A 129 -32.63 10.13 3.25
C SER A 129 -31.99 8.93 2.52
N THR A 130 -31.19 9.20 1.49
CA THR A 130 -30.22 8.28 0.90
C THR A 130 -28.84 8.94 0.86
N LEU A 131 -27.78 8.19 1.12
CA LEU A 131 -26.42 8.72 1.06
C LEU A 131 -26.04 8.93 -0.41
N SER A 132 -26.01 10.18 -0.88
CA SER A 132 -25.59 10.52 -2.24
C SER A 132 -24.11 10.91 -2.25
N ILE A 133 -23.31 10.15 -2.97
CA ILE A 133 -21.90 10.46 -3.24
C ILE A 133 -21.88 11.22 -4.55
N THR A 134 -21.36 12.44 -4.56
CA THR A 134 -21.27 13.23 -5.78
C THR A 134 -19.88 13.14 -6.42
N THR A 135 -18.83 12.95 -5.63
CA THR A 135 -17.46 12.88 -6.15
C THR A 135 -16.63 11.80 -5.45
N THR A 136 -15.98 10.95 -6.25
CA THR A 136 -14.94 10.02 -5.78
C THR A 136 -13.58 10.51 -6.29
N ILE A 137 -12.63 10.66 -5.38
CA ILE A 137 -11.26 11.08 -5.63
C ILE A 137 -10.34 9.86 -5.56
N ALA A 138 -9.64 9.59 -6.65
CA ALA A 138 -8.61 8.57 -6.72
C ALA A 138 -7.26 9.16 -6.25
N LYS A 139 -6.71 8.59 -5.19
CA LYS A 139 -5.36 8.95 -4.71
C LYS A 139 -4.34 8.05 -5.39
N SER A 140 -3.27 8.65 -5.90
CA SER A 140 -2.13 7.88 -6.38
C SER A 140 -1.37 7.26 -5.19
N PHE A 141 -0.79 6.09 -5.43
CA PHE A 141 0.06 5.38 -4.46
C PHE A 141 1.19 4.65 -5.18
N TRP A 142 2.28 4.38 -4.47
CA TRP A 142 3.43 3.67 -5.02
C TRP A 142 3.15 2.17 -5.10
N ALA A 143 3.28 1.60 -6.29
CA ALA A 143 2.93 0.21 -6.56
C ALA A 143 3.77 -0.76 -5.71
N ALA A 144 5.07 -0.50 -5.62
CA ALA A 144 6.03 -1.33 -4.89
C ALA A 144 5.88 -1.26 -3.36
N ASP A 145 5.25 -0.21 -2.82
CA ASP A 145 4.97 -0.09 -1.37
C ASP A 145 3.62 -0.73 -0.98
N SER A 146 2.75 -0.99 -1.97
CA SER A 146 1.38 -1.43 -1.74
C SER A 146 1.27 -2.83 -1.12
N ASN A 147 0.29 -3.01 -0.22
CA ASN A 147 -0.06 -4.29 0.39
C ASN A 147 -0.91 -5.22 -0.48
N LEU A 148 -1.21 -4.83 -1.72
CA LEU A 148 -2.11 -5.55 -2.59
C LEU A 148 -1.41 -6.76 -3.23
N ILE A 149 -1.84 -7.97 -2.85
CA ILE A 149 -1.25 -9.25 -3.27
C ILE A 149 -1.24 -9.38 -4.80
N ASP A 150 -2.35 -9.06 -5.47
CA ASP A 150 -2.48 -9.23 -6.91
C ASP A 150 -1.59 -8.24 -7.68
N LEU A 151 -1.40 -7.03 -7.14
CA LEU A 151 -0.44 -6.07 -7.67
C LEU A 151 1.00 -6.57 -7.49
N ASN A 152 1.36 -7.09 -6.32
CA ASN A 152 2.70 -7.63 -6.08
C ASN A 152 3.01 -8.78 -7.07
N TYR A 153 2.07 -9.71 -7.26
CA TYR A 153 2.23 -10.80 -8.23
C TYR A 153 2.42 -10.28 -9.65
N TYR A 154 1.64 -9.26 -10.05
CA TYR A 154 1.78 -8.61 -11.35
C TYR A 154 3.16 -7.97 -11.53
N LEU A 155 3.64 -7.19 -10.55
CA LEU A 155 4.96 -6.54 -10.61
C LEU A 155 6.10 -7.57 -10.74
N VAL A 156 6.02 -8.70 -10.03
CA VAL A 156 7.00 -9.79 -10.14
C VAL A 156 6.97 -10.42 -11.54
N LYS A 157 5.78 -10.71 -12.05
CA LYS A 157 5.61 -11.33 -13.38
C LYS A 157 6.18 -10.44 -14.49
N GLU A 158 5.98 -9.13 -14.38
CA GLU A 158 6.48 -8.15 -15.35
C GLU A 158 7.96 -7.78 -15.12
N ASN A 159 8.63 -8.41 -14.15
CA ASN A 159 10.00 -8.08 -13.74
C ASN A 159 10.21 -6.57 -13.52
N TYR A 160 9.23 -5.94 -12.88
CA TYR A 160 9.26 -4.50 -12.61
C TYR A 160 10.39 -4.16 -11.62
N LYS A 161 11.11 -3.08 -11.91
CA LYS A 161 12.16 -2.53 -11.06
C LYS A 161 11.84 -1.07 -10.78
N ILE A 162 12.01 -0.64 -9.53
CA ILE A 162 11.79 0.76 -9.15
C ILE A 162 12.84 1.67 -9.81
N SER A 163 12.45 2.92 -10.09
CA SER A 163 13.37 3.96 -10.55
C SER A 163 14.37 4.35 -9.45
N ASP A 164 15.47 5.01 -9.83
CA ASP A 164 16.49 5.48 -8.88
C ASP A 164 15.90 6.46 -7.84
N ASP A 165 15.00 7.36 -8.26
CA ASP A 165 14.31 8.28 -7.35
C ASP A 165 13.47 7.53 -6.31
N LEU A 166 12.76 6.48 -6.74
CA LEU A 166 11.97 5.64 -5.85
C LEU A 166 12.84 4.81 -4.93
N TYR A 167 13.95 4.30 -5.44
CA TYR A 167 14.96 3.60 -4.65
C TYR A 167 15.48 4.49 -3.52
N GLN A 168 15.84 5.74 -3.79
CA GLN A 168 16.31 6.67 -2.76
C GLN A 168 15.22 6.97 -1.71
N MET A 169 13.97 7.16 -2.14
CA MET A 169 12.85 7.37 -1.23
C MET A 169 12.62 6.16 -0.32
N PHE A 170 12.62 4.95 -0.86
CA PHE A 170 12.44 3.73 -0.06
C PHE A 170 13.65 3.42 0.82
N LEU A 171 14.87 3.65 0.33
CA LEU A 171 16.08 3.51 1.13
C LEU A 171 16.03 4.45 2.34
N LYS A 172 15.62 5.71 2.15
CA LYS A 172 15.41 6.66 3.25
C LYS A 172 14.39 6.13 4.25
N ASN A 173 13.24 5.63 3.79
CA ASN A 173 12.21 5.07 4.66
C ASN A 173 12.71 3.82 5.42
N PHE A 174 13.47 2.94 4.77
CA PHE A 174 14.10 1.78 5.39
C PHE A 174 15.06 2.19 6.50
N LYS A 175 15.93 3.19 6.25
CA LYS A 175 16.85 3.74 7.24
C LYS A 175 16.11 4.35 8.42
N THR A 176 15.10 5.20 8.18
CA THR A 176 14.32 5.82 9.26
C THR A 176 13.62 4.79 10.15
N LYS A 177 12.97 3.76 9.56
CA LYS A 177 12.35 2.68 10.34
C LYS A 177 13.39 1.91 11.17
N GLY A 178 14.57 1.67 10.61
CA GLY A 178 15.66 1.04 11.32
C GLY A 178 16.16 1.87 12.51
N GLU A 179 16.35 3.18 12.33
CA GLU A 179 16.78 4.09 13.42
C GLU A 179 15.79 4.08 14.59
N GLU A 180 14.49 4.09 14.30
CA GLU A 180 13.44 3.99 15.32
C GLU A 180 13.50 2.64 16.06
N LEU A 181 13.68 1.54 15.32
CA LEU A 181 13.77 0.21 15.90
C LEU A 181 15.02 0.03 16.77
N ILE A 182 16.17 0.50 16.30
CA ILE A 182 17.44 0.45 17.04
C ILE A 182 17.31 1.18 18.38
N LYS A 183 16.73 2.39 18.40
CA LYS A 183 16.50 3.13 19.65
C LYS A 183 15.68 2.32 20.64
N TYR A 184 14.61 1.68 20.17
CA TYR A 184 13.77 0.82 21.00
C TYR A 184 14.52 -0.42 21.53
N TYR A 185 15.28 -1.09 20.67
CA TYR A 185 16.03 -2.30 21.02
C TYR A 185 17.21 -2.01 21.95
N LEU A 186 17.95 -0.93 21.74
CA LEU A 186 19.05 -0.51 22.62
C LEU A 186 18.56 -0.08 24.00
N ALA A 187 17.34 0.48 24.09
CA ALA A 187 16.70 0.80 25.36
C ALA A 187 16.17 -0.44 26.10
N SER A 188 16.12 -1.61 25.43
CA SER A 188 15.71 -2.85 26.07
C SER A 188 16.82 -3.40 26.98
N GLN A 189 16.43 -4.05 28.09
CA GLN A 189 17.38 -4.79 28.94
C GLN A 189 17.67 -6.21 28.40
N ASN A 190 17.19 -6.53 27.18
CA ASN A 190 17.31 -7.86 26.59
C ASN A 190 18.56 -7.91 25.69
N SER A 191 19.48 -8.83 25.99
CA SER A 191 20.75 -8.96 25.27
C SER A 191 20.59 -9.28 23.79
N GLU A 192 19.59 -10.10 23.41
CA GLU A 192 19.31 -10.46 22.02
C GLU A 192 18.80 -9.27 21.22
N MET A 193 17.94 -8.44 21.82
CA MET A 193 17.45 -7.21 21.20
C MET A 193 18.58 -6.19 21.04
N VAL A 194 19.41 -6.01 22.05
CA VAL A 194 20.58 -5.14 21.98
C VAL A 194 21.58 -5.62 20.92
N GLY A 195 21.77 -6.94 20.80
CA GLY A 195 22.59 -7.53 19.75
C GLY A 195 22.02 -7.30 18.34
N ALA A 196 20.71 -7.52 18.16
CA ALA A 196 20.02 -7.25 16.90
C ALA A 196 20.11 -5.78 16.50
N ALA A 197 19.99 -4.86 17.46
CA ALA A 197 20.17 -3.43 17.21
C ALA A 197 21.54 -3.11 16.62
N LYS A 198 22.62 -3.71 17.13
CA LYS A 198 23.98 -3.47 16.62
C LYS A 198 24.13 -3.94 15.18
N ILE A 199 23.53 -5.08 14.83
CA ILE A 199 23.55 -5.60 13.45
C ILE A 199 22.77 -4.64 12.54
N ILE A 200 21.54 -4.28 12.92
CA ILE A 200 20.70 -3.39 12.11
C ILE A 200 21.36 -2.00 11.96
N ASP A 201 22.00 -1.50 13.00
CA ASP A 201 22.73 -0.22 13.00
C ASP A 201 23.83 -0.17 11.95
N GLN A 202 24.63 -1.25 11.83
CA GLN A 202 25.64 -1.38 10.78
C GLN A 202 25.02 -1.35 9.38
N TRP A 203 23.86 -1.98 9.22
CA TRP A 203 23.21 -2.13 7.91
C TRP A 203 22.56 -0.84 7.42
N ILE A 204 21.86 -0.10 8.29
CA ILE A 204 21.16 1.12 7.87
C ILE A 204 22.10 2.31 7.64
N HIS A 205 23.25 2.34 8.32
CA HIS A 205 24.27 3.38 8.13
C HIS A 205 25.23 3.08 6.98
N ALA A 206 25.12 1.91 6.36
CA ALA A 206 25.88 1.58 5.17
C ALA A 206 25.55 2.52 3.99
N GLU A 207 26.54 2.76 3.14
CA GLU A 207 26.39 3.58 1.93
C GLU A 207 25.43 2.93 0.92
N SER A 208 25.46 1.60 0.83
CA SER A 208 24.57 0.79 0.00
C SER A 208 24.34 -0.58 0.62
N ILE A 209 23.28 -1.28 0.18
CA ILE A 209 23.02 -2.68 0.59
C ILE A 209 24.19 -3.57 0.20
N ASP A 210 24.83 -3.33 -0.95
CA ASP A 210 25.96 -4.11 -1.44
C ASP A 210 27.26 -3.89 -0.64
N SER A 211 27.34 -2.82 0.15
CA SER A 211 28.51 -2.55 0.98
C SER A 211 28.55 -3.38 2.27
N VAL A 212 27.51 -4.16 2.57
CA VAL A 212 27.46 -5.07 3.72
C VAL A 212 27.19 -6.51 3.26
N PRO A 213 28.24 -7.33 3.04
CA PRO A 213 28.09 -8.69 2.53
C PRO A 213 27.11 -9.57 3.32
N GLU A 214 27.12 -9.45 4.64
CA GLU A 214 26.26 -10.22 5.55
C GLU A 214 24.78 -9.88 5.36
N MET A 215 24.46 -8.60 5.15
CA MET A 215 23.11 -8.15 4.85
C MET A 215 22.65 -8.72 3.52
N LYS A 216 23.51 -8.65 2.49
CA LYS A 216 23.23 -9.16 1.15
C LYS A 216 22.99 -10.67 1.15
N GLU A 217 23.82 -11.43 1.85
CA GLU A 217 23.65 -12.88 2.02
C GLU A 217 22.31 -13.19 2.71
N ARG A 218 21.98 -12.46 3.78
CA ARG A 218 20.74 -12.68 4.52
C ARG A 218 19.50 -12.35 3.70
N ILE A 219 19.51 -11.25 2.95
CA ILE A 219 18.44 -10.90 2.01
C ILE A 219 18.30 -11.98 0.94
N SER A 220 19.41 -12.44 0.37
CA SER A 220 19.41 -13.51 -0.65
C SER A 220 18.79 -14.80 -0.12
N TYR A 221 19.12 -15.18 1.12
CA TYR A 221 18.50 -16.31 1.81
C TYR A 221 16.99 -16.10 1.98
N LEU A 222 16.55 -14.95 2.49
CA LEU A 222 15.11 -14.68 2.69
C LEU A 222 14.34 -14.67 1.37
N ILE A 223 14.92 -14.15 0.29
CA ILE A 223 14.35 -14.22 -1.06
C ILE A 223 14.19 -15.68 -1.51
N SER A 224 15.19 -16.54 -1.26
CA SER A 224 15.17 -17.96 -1.67
C SER A 224 14.04 -18.77 -1.03
N ILE A 225 13.54 -18.32 0.13
CA ILE A 225 12.39 -18.91 0.83
C ILE A 225 11.14 -18.05 0.70
N HIS A 226 11.10 -17.15 -0.29
CA HIS A 226 9.96 -16.25 -0.57
C HIS A 226 9.51 -15.41 0.62
N TRP A 227 10.43 -15.06 1.51
CA TRP A 227 10.16 -14.32 2.75
C TRP A 227 9.25 -15.06 3.74
N ASP A 228 8.99 -16.36 3.53
CA ASP A 228 8.07 -17.19 4.32
C ASP A 228 8.74 -17.83 5.55
N LYS A 229 9.74 -17.18 6.15
CA LYS A 229 10.42 -17.72 7.34
C LYS A 229 9.42 -17.84 8.49
N LYS A 230 9.13 -19.07 8.92
CA LYS A 230 8.29 -19.33 10.10
C LYS A 230 9.10 -19.10 11.38
N ILE A 231 8.84 -17.98 12.06
CA ILE A 231 9.44 -17.67 13.37
C ILE A 231 8.47 -18.16 14.45
N GLU A 232 8.87 -19.16 15.23
CA GLU A 232 8.06 -19.65 16.35
C GLU A 232 8.07 -18.64 17.50
N LEU A 233 6.95 -18.51 18.23
CA LEU A 233 6.80 -17.54 19.33
C LEU A 233 7.91 -17.68 20.38
N LYS A 234 8.32 -18.91 20.69
CA LYS A 234 9.38 -19.20 21.67
C LYS A 234 10.77 -18.69 21.23
N ASP A 235 10.98 -18.53 19.93
CA ASP A 235 12.25 -18.12 19.33
C ASP A 235 12.19 -16.69 18.78
N TYR A 236 11.05 -16.01 18.93
CA TYR A 236 10.82 -14.68 18.35
C TYR A 236 11.82 -13.63 18.83
N LEU A 237 12.25 -13.72 20.08
CA LEU A 237 13.20 -12.78 20.68
C LEU A 237 14.67 -13.15 20.44
N ARG A 238 14.98 -14.21 19.68
CA ARG A 238 16.37 -14.47 19.28
C ARG A 238 16.86 -13.39 18.33
N GLU A 239 18.10 -12.97 18.50
CA GLU A 239 18.77 -11.92 17.72
C GLU A 239 18.54 -12.10 16.21
N GLU A 240 18.85 -13.29 15.69
CA GLU A 240 18.69 -13.64 14.27
C GLU A 240 17.24 -13.50 13.76
N ASN A 241 16.25 -13.75 14.61
CA ASN A 241 14.84 -13.69 14.24
C ASN A 241 14.29 -12.27 14.34
N LEU A 242 14.83 -11.44 15.24
CA LEU A 242 14.54 -10.01 15.31
C LEU A 242 15.07 -9.30 14.06
N VAL A 243 16.31 -9.61 13.66
CA VAL A 243 16.92 -9.10 12.43
C VAL A 243 16.12 -9.55 11.19
N ASP A 244 15.77 -10.84 11.10
CA ASP A 244 14.95 -11.33 9.99
C ASP A 244 13.56 -10.71 9.95
N SER A 245 12.93 -10.52 11.12
CA SER A 245 11.62 -9.87 11.19
C SER A 245 11.68 -8.46 10.62
N PHE A 246 12.75 -7.70 10.92
CA PHE A 246 12.95 -6.38 10.34
C PHE A 246 13.12 -6.44 8.81
N LEU A 247 13.92 -7.37 8.29
CA LEU A 247 14.09 -7.54 6.85
C LEU A 247 12.79 -7.99 6.15
N ILE A 248 12.06 -8.95 6.71
CA ILE A 248 10.79 -9.47 6.19
C ILE A 248 9.73 -8.37 6.16
N GLN A 249 9.64 -7.53 7.20
CA GLN A 249 8.74 -6.38 7.22
C GLN A 249 9.07 -5.35 6.12
N ASN A 250 10.31 -5.35 5.63
CA ASN A 250 10.77 -4.50 4.53
C ASN A 250 11.01 -5.30 3.23
N ALA A 251 10.54 -6.55 3.13
CA ALA A 251 10.77 -7.44 1.99
C ALA A 251 10.44 -6.78 0.64
N ARG A 252 9.37 -5.98 0.60
CA ARG A 252 8.93 -5.30 -0.62
C ARG A 252 9.90 -4.27 -1.15
N PHE A 253 10.64 -3.61 -0.27
CA PHE A 253 11.72 -2.74 -0.70
C PHE A 253 12.73 -3.55 -1.51
N PHE A 254 13.24 -4.64 -0.93
CA PHE A 254 14.25 -5.51 -1.56
C PHE A 254 13.73 -6.26 -2.79
N GLN A 255 12.44 -6.55 -2.87
CA GLN A 255 11.86 -7.32 -3.98
C GLN A 255 11.94 -6.59 -5.33
N PHE A 256 11.93 -5.25 -5.33
CA PHE A 256 11.83 -4.45 -6.55
C PHE A 256 13.02 -3.51 -6.79
N ILE A 257 14.08 -3.57 -5.96
CA ILE A 257 15.32 -2.86 -6.26
C ILE A 257 16.00 -3.46 -7.50
N LYS A 258 16.69 -2.62 -8.25
CA LYS A 258 17.53 -3.02 -9.38
C LYS A 258 18.77 -3.74 -8.86
N ASP A 259 19.14 -4.84 -9.52
CA ASP A 259 20.37 -5.59 -9.23
C ASP A 259 21.62 -4.83 -9.70
#